data_AF-F2JM79-F1
#
_entry.id   AF-F2JM79-F1
#
_cell.length_a   1.000
_cell.length_b   1.000
_cell.length_c   1.000
_cell.angle_alpha   90.00
_cell.angle_beta   90.00
_cell.angle_gamma   90.00
#
_symmetry.space_group_name_H-M   'P 1'
#
loop_
_entity.id
_entity.type
_entity.pdbx_description
1 polymer ?
#
loop_
_entity_poly.entity_id
_entity_poly.type
_entity_poly.pdbx_seq_one_letter_code
_entity_poly.pdbx_strand_id
1 'polypeptide(L)'
;MRRLETKDFIIKAIDEITYLTEMWKHSVNIVFNIEIDEDEGNEEVYMNKLTQVIEENLPEIQERLEWIEANQDKLIECLLSEGNVLTTVRKYMGNHHKQEYIQMENGVRLKLPISLEDFLAYVLHCDEIGFGISATDDEVKMEISMFFTARENLLGGHMWEIVVSGNNEIKSLGCCQ
;
A
#
# COMPACT_ATOMS: atom_id res chain seq x y z
N MET A 1 4.08 -5.45 14.95
CA MET A 1 3.73 -6.47 13.93
C MET A 1 4.07 -7.86 14.44
N ARG A 2 3.39 -8.93 14.01
CA ARG A 2 3.85 -10.31 14.28
C ARG A 2 4.98 -10.67 13.31
N ARG A 3 5.77 -11.68 13.64
CA ARG A 3 6.80 -12.22 12.75
C ARG A 3 6.16 -12.94 11.56
N LEU A 4 6.67 -12.68 10.36
CA LEU A 4 6.26 -13.33 9.12
C LEU A 4 6.83 -14.74 9.00
N GLU A 5 6.03 -15.63 8.40
CA GLU A 5 6.41 -16.98 8.01
C GLU A 5 5.96 -17.25 6.57
N THR A 6 6.66 -18.10 5.81
CA THR A 6 6.33 -18.39 4.39
C THR A 6 4.87 -18.82 4.18
N LYS A 7 4.26 -19.50 5.16
CA LYS A 7 2.87 -19.95 5.09
C LYS A 7 1.85 -18.81 5.10
N ASP A 8 2.27 -17.59 5.46
CA ASP A 8 1.41 -16.42 5.49
C ASP A 8 1.11 -15.89 4.09
N PHE A 9 1.91 -16.30 3.11
CA PHE A 9 1.86 -15.82 1.75
C PHE A 9 1.00 -16.71 0.85
N ILE A 10 0.18 -16.09 0.03
CA ILE A 10 -0.73 -16.73 -0.93
C ILE A 10 -0.28 -16.35 -2.33
N ILE A 11 0.12 -17.34 -3.13
CA ILE A 11 0.47 -17.13 -4.52
C ILE A 11 -0.83 -17.03 -5.34
N LYS A 12 -1.06 -15.88 -5.98
CA LYS A 12 -2.29 -15.59 -6.74
C LYS A 12 -2.11 -15.74 -8.24
N ALA A 13 -0.96 -15.34 -8.75
CA ALA A 13 -0.60 -15.41 -10.16
C ALA A 13 0.85 -15.89 -10.30
N ILE A 14 1.32 -16.05 -11.53
CA ILE A 14 2.69 -16.50 -11.81
C ILE A 14 3.70 -15.56 -11.17
N ASP A 15 3.41 -14.27 -10.98
CA ASP A 15 4.32 -13.22 -10.50
C ASP A 15 3.82 -12.48 -9.24
N GLU A 16 2.61 -12.80 -8.77
CA GLU A 16 1.96 -12.11 -7.65
C GLU A 16 1.82 -13.01 -6.42
N ILE A 17 2.52 -12.63 -5.35
CA ILE A 17 2.34 -13.22 -4.02
C ILE A 17 1.67 -12.20 -3.10
N THR A 18 0.69 -12.61 -2.30
CA THR A 18 -0.06 -11.71 -1.42
C THR A 18 -0.06 -12.16 0.02
N TYR A 19 -0.08 -11.19 0.94
CA TYR A 19 -0.21 -11.42 2.36
C TYR A 19 -1.15 -10.37 2.98
N LEU A 20 -2.21 -10.83 3.64
CA LEU A 20 -3.14 -9.94 4.32
C LEU A 20 -2.69 -9.73 5.77
N THR A 21 -2.52 -8.47 6.17
CA THR A 21 -2.12 -8.12 7.53
C THR A 21 -2.96 -7.00 8.12
N GLU A 22 -2.79 -6.73 9.41
CA GLU A 22 -3.33 -5.56 10.05
C GLU A 22 -2.20 -4.57 10.33
N MET A 23 -2.32 -3.36 9.78
CA MET A 23 -1.42 -2.22 10.02
C MET A 23 -2.27 -0.98 10.24
N TRP A 24 -1.84 -0.12 11.16
CA TRP A 24 -2.56 1.13 11.47
C TRP A 24 -4.06 0.96 11.76
N LYS A 25 -4.42 -0.15 12.43
CA LYS A 25 -5.79 -0.55 12.82
C LYS A 25 -6.71 -0.97 11.67
N HIS A 26 -6.17 -1.21 10.49
CA HIS A 26 -6.94 -1.60 9.30
C HIS A 26 -6.28 -2.78 8.59
N SER A 27 -7.06 -3.53 7.82
CA SER A 27 -6.50 -4.60 6.97
C SER A 27 -5.80 -3.98 5.79
N VAL A 28 -4.56 -4.41 5.53
CA VAL A 28 -3.73 -3.93 4.42
C VAL A 28 -3.27 -5.15 3.62
N ASN A 29 -3.42 -5.09 2.30
CA ASN A 29 -2.92 -6.13 1.40
C ASN A 29 -1.44 -5.87 1.11
N ILE A 30 -0.56 -6.82 1.43
CA ILE A 30 0.83 -6.78 0.99
C ILE A 30 0.90 -7.58 -0.31
N VAL A 31 1.41 -6.96 -1.37
CA VAL A 31 1.55 -7.57 -2.70
C VAL A 31 3.03 -7.60 -3.04
N PHE A 32 3.52 -8.74 -3.50
CA PHE A 32 4.88 -8.92 -3.98
C PHE A 32 4.81 -9.18 -5.47
N ASN A 33 5.40 -8.28 -6.24
CA ASN A 33 5.62 -8.42 -7.68
C ASN A 33 7.09 -8.82 -7.85
N ILE A 34 7.31 -10.08 -8.19
CA ILE A 34 8.66 -10.66 -8.20
C ILE A 34 9.07 -10.95 -9.64
N GLU A 35 10.13 -10.28 -10.08
CA GLU A 35 10.80 -10.52 -11.35
C GLU A 35 11.99 -11.45 -11.10
N ILE A 36 11.94 -12.65 -11.67
CA ILE A 36 13.03 -13.64 -11.67
C ILE A 36 13.44 -13.93 -13.10
N ASP A 37 14.71 -14.29 -13.31
CA ASP A 37 15.21 -14.72 -14.63
C ASP A 37 14.37 -15.90 -15.16
N GLU A 38 13.78 -15.72 -16.36
CA GLU A 38 12.84 -16.65 -16.97
C GLU A 38 13.48 -18.04 -17.16
N ASP A 39 12.96 -19.05 -16.45
CA ASP A 39 13.19 -20.44 -16.84
C ASP A 39 12.11 -20.83 -17.85
N GLU A 40 12.55 -21.11 -19.09
CA GLU A 40 11.72 -21.48 -20.24
C GLU A 40 10.67 -22.58 -19.91
N GLY A 41 9.46 -22.17 -19.52
CA GLY A 41 8.23 -22.96 -19.65
C GLY A 41 7.92 -24.00 -18.56
N ASN A 42 8.55 -23.96 -17.37
CA ASN A 42 8.18 -24.84 -16.25
C ASN A 42 7.60 -24.07 -15.05
N GLU A 43 6.27 -24.01 -14.99
CA GLU A 43 5.53 -23.30 -13.93
C GLU A 43 5.87 -23.78 -12.51
N GLU A 44 6.08 -25.09 -12.30
CA GLU A 44 6.40 -25.61 -10.95
C GLU A 44 7.77 -25.12 -10.47
N VAL A 45 8.77 -25.10 -11.36
CA VAL A 45 10.11 -24.59 -11.05
C VAL A 45 10.06 -23.08 -10.78
N TYR A 46 9.32 -22.34 -11.60
CA TYR A 46 9.11 -20.90 -11.42
C TYR A 46 8.51 -20.58 -10.04
N MET A 47 7.44 -21.27 -9.66
CA MET A 47 6.75 -21.07 -8.37
C MET A 47 7.63 -21.41 -7.17
N ASN A 48 8.48 -22.44 -7.30
CA ASN A 48 9.47 -22.79 -6.28
C ASN A 48 10.53 -21.67 -6.13
N LYS A 49 11.02 -21.10 -7.25
CA LYS A 49 11.96 -19.97 -7.21
C LYS A 49 11.34 -18.74 -6.53
N LEU A 50 10.08 -18.40 -6.86
CA LEU A 50 9.40 -17.28 -6.20
C LEU A 50 9.29 -17.47 -4.69
N THR A 51 8.90 -18.68 -4.26
CA THR A 51 8.78 -19.00 -2.84
C THR A 51 10.14 -18.88 -2.16
N GLN A 52 11.21 -19.41 -2.79
CA GLN A 52 12.57 -19.30 -2.28
C GLN A 52 13.03 -17.84 -2.13
N VAL A 53 12.75 -16.98 -3.11
CA VAL A 53 13.06 -15.54 -3.02
C VAL A 53 12.35 -14.92 -1.81
N ILE A 54 11.06 -15.22 -1.57
CA ILE A 54 10.38 -14.73 -0.36
C ILE A 54 11.06 -15.27 0.91
N GLU A 55 11.32 -16.57 0.98
CA GLU A 55 11.91 -17.22 2.16
C GLU A 55 13.27 -16.62 2.55
N GLU A 56 14.14 -16.43 1.56
CA GLU A 56 15.48 -15.88 1.75
C GLU A 56 15.44 -14.40 2.19
N ASN A 57 14.41 -13.66 1.76
CA ASN A 57 14.25 -12.24 2.03
C ASN A 57 13.25 -11.92 3.15
N LEU A 58 12.65 -12.91 3.81
CA LEU A 58 11.72 -12.71 4.94
C LEU A 58 12.24 -11.74 6.02
N PRO A 59 13.53 -11.80 6.46
CA PRO A 59 14.04 -10.87 7.45
C PRO A 59 14.02 -9.41 6.97
N GLU A 60 14.38 -9.18 5.72
CA GLU A 60 14.36 -7.83 5.12
C GLU A 60 12.93 -7.35 4.95
N ILE A 61 12.02 -8.17 4.38
CA ILE A 61 10.60 -7.84 4.25
C ILE A 61 9.99 -7.45 5.60
N GLN A 62 10.30 -8.21 6.66
CA GLN A 62 9.87 -7.92 8.03
C GLN A 62 10.40 -6.56 8.50
N GLU A 63 11.71 -6.31 8.36
CA GLU A 63 12.32 -5.04 8.76
C GLU A 63 11.68 -3.84 8.04
N ARG A 64 11.43 -3.99 6.74
CA ARG A 64 10.80 -2.95 5.91
C ARG A 64 9.37 -2.66 6.36
N LEU A 65 8.56 -3.69 6.63
CA LEU A 65 7.20 -3.53 7.14
C LEU A 65 7.17 -2.93 8.55
N GLU A 66 8.09 -3.33 9.43
CA GLU A 66 8.24 -2.72 10.75
C GLU A 66 8.62 -1.24 10.67
N TRP A 67 9.51 -0.89 9.73
CA TRP A 67 9.84 0.50 9.46
C TRP A 67 8.63 1.29 8.98
N ILE A 68 7.84 0.75 8.04
CA ILE A 68 6.60 1.38 7.55
C ILE A 68 5.64 1.62 8.71
N GLU A 69 5.34 0.58 9.49
CA GLU A 69 4.43 0.65 10.64
C GLU A 69 4.87 1.76 11.62
N ALA A 70 6.17 1.87 11.88
CA ALA A 70 6.75 2.86 12.79
C ALA A 70 6.86 4.29 12.22
N ASN A 71 6.74 4.48 10.91
CA ASN A 71 6.92 5.78 10.23
C ASN A 71 5.64 6.28 9.55
N GLN A 72 4.46 5.83 10.00
CA GLN A 72 3.15 6.27 9.50
C GLN A 72 3.05 7.79 9.31
N ASP A 73 3.44 8.55 10.35
CA ASP A 73 3.31 10.01 10.33
C ASP A 73 4.10 10.65 9.19
N LYS A 74 5.33 10.16 8.91
CA LYS A 74 6.17 10.68 7.82
C LYS A 74 5.59 10.36 6.45
N LEU A 75 5.03 9.17 6.28
CA LEU A 75 4.37 8.75 5.04
C LEU A 75 3.15 9.64 4.78
N ILE A 76 2.32 9.86 5.81
CA ILE A 76 1.15 10.75 5.73
C ILE A 76 1.57 12.20 5.45
N GLU A 77 2.64 12.71 6.08
CA GLU A 77 3.16 14.06 5.83
C GLU A 77 3.60 14.24 4.37
N CYS A 78 4.32 13.26 3.80
CA CYS A 78 4.67 13.25 2.37
C CYS A 78 3.41 13.27 1.49
N LEU A 79 2.43 12.41 1.79
CA LEU A 79 1.18 12.34 1.03
C LEU A 79 0.40 13.66 1.03
N LEU A 80 0.32 14.32 2.18
CA LEU A 80 -0.42 15.57 2.35
C LEU A 80 0.30 16.74 1.67
N SER A 81 1.63 16.76 1.70
CA SER A 81 2.45 17.87 1.17
C SER A 81 2.63 17.79 -0.34
N GLU A 82 2.89 16.61 -0.89
CA GLU A 82 3.20 16.41 -2.31
C GLU A 82 1.97 15.92 -3.10
N GLY A 83 1.18 15.02 -2.52
CA GLY A 83 0.04 14.37 -3.18
C GLY A 83 -1.24 15.24 -3.26
N ASN A 84 -1.31 16.34 -2.50
CA ASN A 84 -2.48 17.23 -2.43
C ASN A 84 -3.81 16.51 -2.09
N VAL A 85 -3.74 15.35 -1.42
CA VAL A 85 -4.86 14.41 -1.30
C VAL A 85 -6.10 15.03 -0.64
N LEU A 86 -5.93 15.74 0.48
CA LEU A 86 -7.03 16.36 1.21
C LEU A 86 -7.74 17.44 0.38
N THR A 87 -6.99 18.18 -0.42
CA THR A 87 -7.55 19.19 -1.32
C THR A 87 -8.38 18.54 -2.43
N THR A 88 -7.87 17.46 -3.01
CA THR A 88 -8.60 16.67 -4.02
C THR A 88 -9.88 16.07 -3.44
N VAL A 89 -9.80 15.47 -2.24
CA VAL A 89 -10.96 14.91 -1.53
C VAL A 89 -12.02 15.97 -1.27
N ARG A 90 -11.64 17.12 -0.72
CA ARG A 90 -12.56 18.22 -0.46
C ARG A 90 -13.24 18.74 -1.73
N LYS A 91 -12.49 18.85 -2.84
CA LYS A 91 -13.04 19.27 -4.14
C LYS A 91 -14.02 18.23 -4.69
N TYR A 92 -13.66 16.95 -4.68
CA TYR A 92 -14.50 15.88 -5.18
C TYR A 92 -15.80 15.79 -4.39
N MET A 93 -15.71 15.71 -3.06
CA MET A 93 -16.87 15.68 -2.17
C MET A 93 -17.73 16.93 -2.32
N GLY A 94 -17.13 18.12 -2.38
CA GLY A 94 -17.87 19.38 -2.57
C GLY A 94 -18.60 19.48 -3.90
N ASN A 95 -18.07 18.87 -4.97
CA ASN A 95 -18.72 18.83 -6.28
C ASN A 95 -19.86 17.81 -6.34
N HIS A 96 -19.77 16.71 -5.57
CA HIS A 96 -20.68 15.57 -5.67
C HIS A 96 -21.76 15.55 -4.57
N HIS A 97 -21.54 16.25 -3.45
CA HIS A 97 -22.47 16.31 -2.33
C HIS A 97 -22.92 17.75 -2.07
N LYS A 98 -24.24 17.99 -2.16
CA LYS A 98 -24.87 19.28 -1.80
C LYS A 98 -25.25 19.37 -0.31
N GLN A 99 -24.92 18.35 0.46
CA GLN A 99 -25.28 18.22 1.87
C GLN A 99 -24.17 18.80 2.75
N GLU A 100 -24.52 19.22 3.98
CA GLU A 100 -23.53 19.71 4.95
C GLU A 100 -22.71 18.58 5.62
N TYR A 101 -23.18 17.33 5.49
CA TYR A 101 -22.58 16.16 6.11
C TYR A 101 -22.60 14.94 5.18
N ILE A 102 -21.64 14.04 5.34
CA ILE A 102 -21.66 12.69 4.78
C ILE A 102 -21.74 11.69 5.94
N GLN A 103 -22.57 10.67 5.79
CA GLN A 103 -22.67 9.57 6.74
C GLN A 103 -21.90 8.37 6.18
N MET A 104 -20.90 7.94 6.95
CA MET A 104 -20.09 6.74 6.67
C MET A 104 -20.90 5.48 7.00
N GLU A 105 -20.53 4.34 6.42
CA GLU A 105 -21.10 3.01 6.67
C GLU A 105 -21.04 2.61 8.15
N ASN A 106 -19.98 3.02 8.85
CA ASN A 106 -19.83 2.80 10.28
C ASN A 106 -20.70 3.74 11.16
N GLY A 107 -21.55 4.57 10.55
CA GLY A 107 -22.47 5.49 11.22
C GLY A 107 -21.86 6.84 11.62
N VAL A 108 -20.55 7.04 11.42
CA VAL A 108 -19.89 8.34 11.68
C VAL A 108 -20.44 9.38 10.71
N ARG A 109 -20.69 10.60 11.20
CA ARG A 109 -21.16 11.74 10.39
C ARG A 109 -20.05 12.77 10.27
N LEU A 110 -19.55 12.95 9.06
CA LEU A 110 -18.46 13.87 8.74
C LEU A 110 -19.03 15.18 8.21
N LYS A 111 -18.58 16.32 8.76
CA LYS A 111 -18.99 17.65 8.28
C LYS A 111 -18.22 18.01 7.00
N LEU A 112 -18.88 18.68 6.05
CA LEU A 112 -18.25 19.23 4.85
C LEU A 112 -17.93 20.73 4.99
N PRO A 113 -16.78 21.22 4.45
CA PRO A 113 -15.68 20.40 3.93
C PRO A 113 -14.99 19.62 5.06
N ILE A 114 -14.54 18.40 4.76
CA ILE A 114 -13.94 17.52 5.76
C ILE A 114 -12.71 18.16 6.41
N SER A 115 -12.58 18.05 7.73
CA SER A 115 -11.39 18.50 8.45
C SER A 115 -10.19 17.59 8.15
N LEU A 116 -8.96 18.04 8.45
CA LEU A 116 -7.79 17.16 8.33
C LEU A 116 -7.89 15.98 9.32
N GLU A 117 -8.35 16.26 10.53
CA GLU A 117 -8.53 15.25 11.58
C GLU A 117 -9.53 14.16 11.14
N ASP A 118 -10.70 14.57 10.65
CA ASP A 118 -11.71 13.63 10.14
C ASP A 118 -11.20 12.84 8.93
N PHE A 119 -10.43 13.51 8.05
CA PHE A 119 -9.84 12.86 6.89
C PHE A 119 -8.89 11.74 7.31
N LEU A 120 -7.97 12.02 8.23
CA LEU A 120 -6.99 11.02 8.71
C LEU A 120 -7.65 9.91 9.54
N ALA A 121 -8.69 10.24 10.33
CA ALA A 121 -9.33 9.28 11.22
C ALA A 121 -10.31 8.34 10.50
N TYR A 122 -11.00 8.83 9.46
CA TYR A 122 -12.14 8.13 8.89
C TYR A 122 -12.07 7.90 7.38
N VAL A 123 -11.28 8.69 6.64
CA VAL A 123 -11.32 8.66 5.17
C VAL A 123 -10.07 8.06 4.57
N LEU A 124 -8.89 8.56 4.94
CA LEU A 124 -7.62 8.06 4.41
C LEU A 124 -7.43 6.59 4.79
N HIS A 125 -7.11 5.78 3.80
CA HIS A 125 -6.87 4.34 3.95
C HIS A 125 -5.64 3.96 3.14
N CYS A 126 -4.80 3.05 3.63
CA CYS A 126 -3.76 2.42 2.82
C CYS A 126 -4.25 1.02 2.46
N ASP A 127 -4.66 0.84 1.21
CA ASP A 127 -5.29 -0.43 0.77
C ASP A 127 -4.20 -1.49 0.54
N GLU A 128 -3.06 -1.04 0.00
CA GLU A 128 -2.03 -1.93 -0.50
C GLU A 128 -0.61 -1.40 -0.24
N ILE A 129 0.29 -2.33 0.08
CA ILE A 129 1.74 -2.13 0.02
C ILE A 129 2.31 -3.13 -0.99
N GLY A 130 2.77 -2.61 -2.11
CA GLY A 130 3.49 -3.34 -3.14
C GLY A 130 4.99 -3.43 -2.82
N PHE A 131 5.56 -4.62 -2.97
CA PHE A 131 6.98 -4.90 -2.97
C PHE A 131 7.37 -5.31 -4.38
N GLY A 132 8.08 -4.44 -5.09
CA GLY A 132 8.77 -4.82 -6.32
C GLY A 132 10.08 -5.49 -5.97
N ILE A 133 10.21 -6.79 -6.22
CA ILE A 133 11.44 -7.55 -6.00
C ILE A 133 12.00 -7.95 -7.37
N SER A 134 13.15 -7.39 -7.73
CA SER A 134 13.93 -7.88 -8.86
C SER A 134 15.01 -8.79 -8.28
N ALA A 135 14.94 -10.08 -8.60
CA ALA A 135 15.88 -11.10 -8.15
C ALA A 135 16.58 -11.68 -9.38
N THR A 136 17.71 -11.07 -9.75
CA THR A 136 18.61 -11.60 -10.77
C THR A 136 19.73 -12.41 -10.12
N ASP A 137 20.50 -13.13 -10.93
CA ASP A 137 21.67 -13.91 -10.46
C ASP A 137 22.70 -13.09 -9.64
N ASP A 138 22.76 -11.77 -9.82
CA ASP A 138 23.79 -10.89 -9.23
C ASP A 138 23.31 -10.06 -8.02
N GLU A 139 22.03 -9.68 -7.96
CA GLU A 139 21.52 -8.76 -6.94
C GLU A 139 20.00 -8.92 -6.74
N VAL A 140 19.56 -8.86 -5.49
CA VAL A 140 18.13 -8.69 -5.15
C VAL A 140 17.88 -7.23 -4.82
N LYS A 141 16.96 -6.58 -5.55
CA LYS A 141 16.52 -5.21 -5.30
C LYS A 141 15.07 -5.20 -4.88
N MET A 142 14.80 -4.46 -3.80
CA MET A 142 13.46 -4.28 -3.27
C MET A 142 13.05 -2.81 -3.31
N GLU A 143 11.97 -2.53 -4.03
CA GLU A 143 11.29 -1.24 -4.03
C GLU A 143 9.91 -1.40 -3.38
N ILE A 144 9.47 -0.39 -2.62
CA ILE A 144 8.19 -0.43 -1.94
C ILE A 144 7.31 0.70 -2.47
N SER A 145 6.14 0.33 -2.98
CA SER A 145 5.06 1.25 -3.32
C SER A 145 3.92 1.08 -2.32
N MET A 146 3.34 2.19 -1.90
CA MET A 146 2.21 2.22 -0.99
C MET A 146 1.06 2.98 -1.63
N PHE A 147 -0.11 2.36 -1.64
CA PHE A 147 -1.28 2.90 -2.30
C PHE A 147 -2.31 3.34 -1.26
N PHE A 148 -2.53 4.66 -1.22
CA PHE A 148 -3.48 5.31 -0.34
C PHE A 148 -4.74 5.67 -1.10
N THR A 149 -5.89 5.37 -0.53
CA THR A 149 -7.21 5.65 -1.11
C THR A 149 -8.09 6.35 -0.08
N ALA A 150 -9.33 6.61 -0.48
CA ALA A 150 -10.38 7.00 0.45
C ALA A 150 -11.39 5.86 0.60
N ARG A 151 -11.76 5.60 1.85
CA ARG A 151 -12.83 4.64 2.19
C ARG A 151 -14.13 4.92 1.46
N GLU A 152 -14.95 3.88 1.34
CA GLU A 152 -16.31 3.93 0.76
C GLU A 152 -16.32 4.47 -0.67
N ASN A 153 -15.18 4.36 -1.36
CA ASN A 153 -14.97 4.89 -2.69
C ASN A 153 -15.37 6.37 -2.81
N LEU A 154 -15.13 7.16 -1.75
CA LEU A 154 -15.49 8.59 -1.67
C LEU A 154 -14.79 9.44 -2.74
N LEU A 155 -13.89 8.84 -3.52
CA LEU A 155 -13.15 9.47 -4.59
C LEU A 155 -13.32 8.77 -5.94
N GLY A 156 -14.21 7.80 -6.09
CA GLY A 156 -14.46 7.17 -7.39
C GLY A 156 -13.23 6.46 -7.99
N GLY A 157 -12.41 5.82 -7.15
CA GLY A 157 -11.28 4.99 -7.54
C GLY A 157 -9.92 5.69 -7.50
N HIS A 158 -9.87 7.00 -7.25
CA HIS A 158 -8.57 7.68 -7.16
C HIS A 158 -7.74 7.14 -6.00
N MET A 159 -6.48 6.90 -6.29
CA MET A 159 -5.47 6.43 -5.35
C MET A 159 -4.23 7.30 -5.44
N TRP A 160 -3.43 7.30 -4.39
CA TRP A 160 -2.17 8.00 -4.32
C TRP A 160 -1.06 7.04 -4.01
N GLU A 161 0.01 7.16 -4.77
CA GLU A 161 1.17 6.32 -4.59
C GLU A 161 2.27 7.07 -3.82
N ILE A 162 2.85 6.39 -2.84
CA ILE A 162 4.07 6.76 -2.16
C ILE A 162 5.09 5.66 -2.41
N VAL A 163 6.28 6.03 -2.86
CA VAL A 163 7.40 5.10 -3.00
C VAL A 163 8.38 5.31 -1.84
N VAL A 164 8.83 4.19 -1.28
CA VAL A 164 9.89 4.13 -0.28
C VAL A 164 11.06 3.34 -0.86
N SER A 165 12.14 4.04 -1.19
CA SER A 165 13.37 3.45 -1.74
C SER A 165 14.16 2.66 -0.68
N GLY A 166 15.15 1.88 -1.11
CA GLY A 166 16.00 1.07 -0.22
C GLY A 166 16.73 1.86 0.88
N ASN A 167 17.02 3.15 0.66
CA ASN A 167 17.61 4.05 1.67
C ASN A 167 16.57 4.80 2.52
N ASN A 168 15.30 4.39 2.48
CA ASN A 168 14.16 5.01 3.19
C ASN A 168 13.85 6.45 2.75
N GLU A 169 14.21 6.83 1.52
CA GLU A 169 13.71 8.07 0.93
C GLU A 169 12.24 7.87 0.56
N ILE A 170 11.40 8.83 0.95
CA ILE A 170 9.95 8.81 0.71
C ILE A 170 9.66 9.83 -0.39
N LYS A 171 8.90 9.42 -1.41
CA LYS A 171 8.40 10.30 -2.47
C LYS A 171 6.94 10.02 -2.77
N SER A 172 6.14 11.05 -3.01
CA SER A 172 4.82 10.88 -3.61
C SER A 172 4.91 10.91 -5.12
N LEU A 173 4.30 9.93 -5.79
CA LEU A 173 4.14 9.93 -7.25
C LEU A 173 2.84 10.64 -7.69
N GLY A 174 2.05 11.12 -6.72
CA GLY A 174 0.82 11.86 -6.97
C GLY A 174 -0.41 10.96 -7.06
N CYS A 175 -1.44 11.47 -7.74
CA CYS A 175 -2.74 10.82 -7.87
C CYS A 175 -2.77 9.97 -9.15
N CYS A 176 -3.12 8.70 -9.03
CA CYS A 176 -3.40 7.76 -10.11
C CYS A 176 -4.87 7.31 -10.08
N GLN A 177 -5.36 6.81 -11.23
CA GLN A 177 -6.75 6.40 -11.45
C GLN A 177 -6.79 4.97 -11.98
#